data_AF-E4NM79-F1
#
_entry.id   AF-E4NM79-F1
#
_cell.length_a   1.000
_cell.length_b   1.000
_cell.length_c   1.000
_cell.angle_alpha   90.00
_cell.angle_beta   90.00
_cell.angle_gamma   90.00
#
_symmetry.space_group_name_H-M   'P 1'
#
loop_
_entity.id
_entity.type
_entity.pdbx_description
1 polymer ?
#
loop_
_entity_poly.entity_id
_entity_poly.type
_entity_poly.pdbx_seq_one_letter_code
_entity_poly.pdbx_strand_id
1 'polypeptide(L)'
;MSDVAERPPIVFLTIDSLRRDEVGCYGDRGVDYDLTPEIDSLAADGVRFDTAISNAPNTLFSFLATLTSTYPLAKKGNTAGRPAVAEELSDAGYRTAGFHSNPFLSRHYGFHRGFDVYHDFTDGSGDGDDDGESSLTNRFFEVLNRTLHRSPLLHEYAKETKNYFTPPYTRAGPINDAATEHLRNVDFDDPQFVWVHYMDAHHPYLPTGKYRELPFLPDISPVRTVDLAAKIDLVKHPEYDGARASVSERDVADLRALYRAQVKRTDDAVGEIVAELKRPGNL
;
A
#
# COMPACT_ATOMS: atom_id res chain seq x y z
N MET A 1 9.14 17.74 30.59
CA MET A 1 9.64 17.33 29.26
C MET A 1 10.22 15.96 29.49
N SER A 2 9.54 14.92 29.01
CA SER A 2 10.06 13.55 29.12
C SER A 2 11.44 13.50 28.46
N ASP A 3 12.40 12.84 29.12
CA ASP A 3 13.69 12.53 28.53
C ASP A 3 13.43 11.65 27.31
N VAL A 4 13.63 12.19 26.12
CA VAL A 4 13.59 11.37 24.90
C VAL A 4 14.86 10.52 24.95
N ALA A 5 14.72 9.20 24.89
CA ALA A 5 15.86 8.29 24.84
C ALA A 5 16.86 8.74 23.76
N GLU A 6 18.16 8.58 24.03
CA GLU A 6 19.23 9.02 23.11
C GLU A 6 19.09 8.38 21.71
N ARG A 7 18.42 7.22 21.63
CA ARG A 7 18.04 6.50 20.40
C ARG A 7 16.60 6.01 20.51
N PRO A 8 15.61 6.83 20.15
CA PRO A 8 14.21 6.42 20.24
C PRO A 8 13.89 5.36 19.17
N PRO A 9 12.92 4.46 19.42
CA PRO A 9 12.35 3.62 18.38
C PRO A 9 11.76 4.47 17.24
N ILE A 10 11.96 4.02 16.01
CA ILE A 10 11.50 4.67 14.79
C ILE A 10 10.54 3.73 14.06
N VAL A 11 9.29 4.17 13.90
CA VAL A 11 8.32 3.47 13.05
C VAL A 11 8.05 4.32 11.83
N PHE A 12 8.34 3.77 10.65
CA PHE A 12 8.10 4.40 9.37
C PHE A 12 6.88 3.77 8.71
N LEU A 13 5.75 4.47 8.73
CA LEU A 13 4.54 4.06 8.04
C LEU A 13 4.46 4.71 6.67
N THR A 14 4.14 3.92 5.64
CA THR A 14 3.98 4.42 4.27
C THR A 14 2.76 3.79 3.61
N ILE A 15 2.11 4.53 2.70
CA ILE A 15 0.90 4.07 2.01
C ILE A 15 1.08 4.31 0.52
N ASP A 16 0.95 3.26 -0.29
CA ASP A 16 1.03 3.37 -1.74
C ASP A 16 -0.21 4.12 -2.28
N SER A 17 0.02 5.10 -3.15
CA SER A 17 -1.02 5.81 -3.89
C SER A 17 -2.06 6.54 -3.03
N LEU A 18 -1.74 6.86 -1.77
CA LEU A 18 -2.57 7.74 -0.95
C LEU A 18 -2.46 9.19 -1.44
N ARG A 19 -3.61 9.79 -1.73
CA ARG A 19 -3.72 11.18 -2.16
C ARG A 19 -3.87 12.09 -0.95
N ARG A 20 -3.11 13.19 -0.95
CA ARG A 20 -3.18 14.26 0.05
C ARG A 20 -4.62 14.78 0.22
N ASP A 21 -5.34 14.96 -0.88
CA ASP A 21 -6.69 15.54 -0.90
C ASP A 21 -7.80 14.57 -0.51
N GLU A 22 -7.46 13.42 0.07
CA GLU A 22 -8.39 12.41 0.59
C GLU A 22 -8.05 12.04 2.06
N VAL A 23 -7.25 12.88 2.73
CA VAL A 23 -6.86 12.75 4.14
C VAL A 23 -7.36 13.98 4.92
N GLY A 24 -8.13 13.76 5.99
CA GLY A 24 -8.90 14.77 6.70
C GLY A 24 -8.07 15.95 7.22
N CYS A 25 -6.90 15.68 7.83
CA CYS A 25 -6.01 16.70 8.36
C CYS A 25 -5.36 17.62 7.30
N TYR A 26 -5.45 17.29 6.01
CA TYR A 26 -5.01 18.18 4.92
C TYR A 26 -6.14 19.10 4.39
N GLY A 27 -7.39 18.85 4.78
CA GLY A 27 -8.46 19.86 4.75
C GLY A 27 -8.89 20.35 3.36
N ASP A 28 -8.71 19.57 2.30
CA ASP A 28 -9.21 19.94 0.97
C ASP A 28 -10.75 19.81 0.90
N ARG A 29 -11.43 20.75 0.22
CA ARG A 29 -12.90 20.87 0.21
C ARG A 29 -13.57 19.57 -0.28
N GLY A 30 -14.41 18.97 0.57
CA GLY A 30 -15.28 17.83 0.20
C GLY A 30 -14.78 16.45 0.65
N VAL A 31 -13.76 16.40 1.50
CA VAL A 31 -13.39 15.20 2.26
C VAL A 31 -14.18 15.18 3.56
N ASP A 32 -14.72 14.02 3.92
CA ASP A 32 -15.32 13.80 5.22
C ASP A 32 -14.19 13.73 6.26
N TYR A 33 -14.23 14.58 7.29
CA TYR A 33 -13.23 14.56 8.36
C TYR A 33 -13.21 13.21 9.11
N ASP A 34 -14.29 12.43 9.02
CA ASP A 34 -14.37 11.10 9.62
C ASP A 34 -13.74 10.00 8.75
N LEU A 35 -13.16 10.34 7.59
CA LEU A 35 -12.55 9.36 6.69
C LEU A 35 -11.21 8.83 7.23
N THR A 36 -10.41 9.67 7.88
CA THR A 36 -9.05 9.30 8.35
C THR A 36 -8.74 9.73 9.79
N PRO A 37 -9.59 9.40 10.79
CA PRO A 37 -9.39 9.84 12.17
C PRO A 37 -8.06 9.38 12.80
N GLU A 38 -7.54 8.21 12.45
CA GLU A 38 -6.30 7.69 13.05
C GLU A 38 -5.08 8.47 12.55
N ILE A 39 -5.00 8.70 11.23
CA ILE A 39 -3.97 9.55 10.63
C ILE A 39 -4.09 11.00 11.10
N ASP A 40 -5.32 11.51 11.25
CA ASP A 40 -5.57 12.87 11.72
C ASP A 40 -5.14 13.06 13.17
N SER A 41 -5.31 12.04 14.02
CA SER A 41 -4.78 12.05 15.39
C SER A 41 -3.27 12.12 15.43
N LEU A 42 -2.56 11.38 14.56
CA LEU A 42 -1.10 11.46 14.46
C LEU A 42 -0.63 12.86 14.04
N ALA A 43 -1.36 13.51 13.13
CA ALA A 43 -1.04 14.87 12.72
C ALA A 43 -1.29 15.90 13.85
N ALA A 44 -2.31 15.68 14.69
CA ALA A 44 -2.62 16.53 15.83
C ALA A 44 -1.58 16.44 16.96
N ASP A 45 -1.04 15.24 17.19
CA ASP A 45 -0.02 14.98 18.21
C ASP A 45 1.43 15.20 17.69
N GLY A 46 1.59 15.48 16.41
CA GLY A 46 2.89 15.54 15.72
C GLY A 46 3.12 16.79 14.88
N VAL A 47 3.97 16.66 13.87
CA VAL A 47 4.24 17.71 12.88
C VAL A 47 3.74 17.25 11.51
N ARG A 48 2.87 18.05 10.91
CA ARG A 48 2.36 17.83 9.55
C ARG A 48 3.06 18.76 8.56
N PHE A 49 3.54 18.19 7.46
CA PHE A 49 4.14 18.95 6.36
C PHE A 49 3.10 19.19 5.27
N ASP A 50 2.79 20.46 4.97
CA ASP A 50 1.77 20.78 3.97
C ASP A 50 2.25 20.57 2.52
N THR A 51 3.57 20.64 2.31
CA THR A 51 4.22 20.45 1.00
C THR A 51 5.34 19.40 1.12
N ALA A 52 4.99 18.15 0.84
CA ALA A 52 5.92 17.03 0.71
C ALA A 52 5.70 16.38 -0.67
N ILE A 53 6.72 16.43 -1.54
CA ILE A 53 6.60 16.02 -2.95
C ILE A 53 7.46 14.78 -3.18
N SER A 54 6.87 13.73 -3.75
CA SER A 54 7.63 12.53 -4.15
C SER A 54 8.58 12.84 -5.31
N ASN A 55 9.74 12.19 -5.29
CA ASN A 55 10.77 12.31 -6.32
C ASN A 55 10.42 11.59 -7.63
N ALA A 56 9.36 10.79 -7.66
CA ALA A 56 8.85 10.15 -8.88
C ALA A 56 7.37 9.76 -8.74
N PRO A 57 6.61 9.70 -9.86
CA PRO A 57 5.19 9.37 -9.84
C PRO A 57 4.89 7.86 -9.77
N ASN A 58 5.90 6.99 -9.75
CA ASN A 58 5.73 5.53 -9.62
C ASN A 58 6.48 4.98 -8.41
N THR A 59 5.95 3.89 -7.85
CA THR A 59 6.43 3.27 -6.60
C THR A 59 7.93 3.00 -6.63
N LEU A 60 8.44 2.30 -7.66
CA LEU A 60 9.84 1.88 -7.71
C LEU A 60 10.80 3.05 -7.53
N PHE A 61 10.63 4.12 -8.32
CA PHE A 61 11.52 5.28 -8.24
C PHE A 61 11.22 6.20 -7.05
N SER A 62 9.96 6.29 -6.61
CA SER A 62 9.58 7.04 -5.41
C SER A 62 10.31 6.46 -4.19
N PHE A 63 10.20 5.15 -3.97
CA PHE A 63 10.84 4.46 -2.85
C PHE A 63 12.34 4.33 -3.01
N LEU A 64 12.86 4.27 -4.23
CA LEU A 64 14.30 4.36 -4.44
C LEU A 64 14.84 5.66 -3.82
N ALA A 65 14.19 6.79 -4.08
CA ALA A 65 14.61 8.05 -3.46
C ALA A 65 14.41 8.05 -1.94
N THR A 66 13.23 7.60 -1.46
CA THR A 66 12.87 7.61 -0.04
C THR A 66 13.80 6.74 0.82
N LEU A 67 14.10 5.52 0.38
CA LEU A 67 14.86 4.55 1.19
C LEU A 67 16.37 4.63 0.96
N THR A 68 16.82 5.28 -0.13
CA THR A 68 18.26 5.38 -0.45
C THR A 68 18.81 6.81 -0.46
N SER A 69 18.01 7.80 -0.09
CA SER A 69 18.40 9.22 -0.10
C SER A 69 19.05 9.68 -1.42
N THR A 70 18.67 9.04 -2.54
CA THR A 70 19.31 9.25 -3.84
C THR A 70 18.26 9.44 -4.92
N TYR A 71 18.34 10.56 -5.64
CA TYR A 71 17.42 10.83 -6.74
C TYR A 71 17.42 9.70 -7.78
N PRO A 72 16.27 9.33 -8.36
CA PRO A 72 16.17 8.19 -9.27
C PRO A 72 17.07 8.32 -10.50
N LEU A 73 17.18 9.55 -11.03
CA LEU A 73 17.97 9.86 -12.22
C LEU A 73 19.47 10.09 -11.93
N ALA A 74 19.87 10.21 -10.66
CA ALA A 74 21.26 10.47 -10.32
C ALA A 74 22.18 9.25 -10.56
N LYS A 75 21.61 8.04 -10.57
CA LYS A 75 22.35 6.79 -10.78
C LYS A 75 21.48 5.76 -11.51
N LYS A 76 22.11 4.92 -12.32
CA LYS A 76 21.41 3.80 -13.00
C LYS A 76 21.25 2.61 -12.04
N GLY A 77 20.20 1.82 -12.27
CA GLY A 77 19.88 0.64 -11.47
C GLY A 77 19.10 0.96 -10.20
N ASN A 78 18.76 -0.10 -9.46
CA ASN A 78 17.95 -0.07 -8.25
C ASN A 78 18.79 0.38 -7.04
N THR A 79 18.74 -0.33 -5.93
CA THR A 79 19.39 0.08 -4.68
C THR A 79 20.92 -0.10 -4.70
N ALA A 80 21.47 -0.98 -5.56
CA ALA A 80 22.88 -1.37 -5.52
C ALA A 80 23.86 -0.18 -5.57
N GLY A 81 24.75 -0.12 -4.56
CA GLY A 81 25.74 0.94 -4.40
C GLY A 81 25.15 2.32 -4.10
N ARG A 82 23.89 2.39 -3.68
CA ARG A 82 23.30 3.56 -2.99
C ARG A 82 23.33 3.29 -1.48
N PRO A 83 23.39 4.34 -0.64
CA PRO A 83 23.13 4.16 0.79
C PRO A 83 21.71 3.63 0.98
N ALA A 84 21.43 2.96 2.09
CA ALA A 84 20.08 2.51 2.42
C ALA A 84 19.79 2.88 3.87
N VAL A 85 18.65 3.52 4.12
CA VAL A 85 18.28 4.00 5.47
C VAL A 85 18.35 2.90 6.52
N ALA A 86 17.95 1.67 6.16
CA ALA A 86 18.03 0.53 7.05
C ALA A 86 19.48 0.08 7.32
N GLU A 87 20.39 0.15 6.33
CA GLU A 87 21.82 -0.16 6.56
C GLU A 87 22.44 0.88 7.50
N GLU A 88 22.18 2.17 7.26
CA GLU A 88 22.69 3.26 8.10
C GLU A 88 22.18 3.17 9.55
N LEU A 89 20.89 2.82 9.73
CA LEU A 89 20.31 2.61 11.06
C LEU A 89 20.86 1.35 11.73
N SER A 90 21.04 0.26 10.97
CA SER A 90 21.65 -0.97 11.47
C SER A 90 23.09 -0.73 11.94
N ASP A 91 23.89 0.01 11.17
CA ASP A 91 25.26 0.42 11.55
C ASP A 91 25.27 1.33 12.79
N ALA A 92 24.20 2.11 13.00
CA ALA A 92 23.98 2.90 14.21
C ALA A 92 23.48 2.09 15.42
N GLY A 93 23.29 0.78 15.26
CA GLY A 93 22.87 -0.16 16.31
C GLY A 93 21.36 -0.36 16.43
N TYR A 94 20.57 0.06 15.44
CA TYR A 94 19.15 -0.24 15.39
C TYR A 94 18.91 -1.68 14.92
N ARG A 95 17.92 -2.35 15.51
CA ARG A 95 17.32 -3.56 14.95
C ARG A 95 16.33 -3.14 13.87
N THR A 96 16.38 -3.77 12.70
CA THR A 96 15.68 -3.27 11.51
C THR A 96 14.68 -4.29 10.96
N ALA A 97 13.42 -3.87 10.77
CA ALA A 97 12.37 -4.71 10.23
C ALA A 97 11.53 -4.01 9.16
N GLY A 98 11.14 -4.74 8.11
CA GLY A 98 10.33 -4.25 7.00
C GLY A 98 9.18 -5.19 6.65
N PHE A 99 7.96 -4.66 6.55
CA PHE A 99 6.73 -5.41 6.25
C PHE A 99 5.93 -4.71 5.14
N HIS A 100 5.77 -5.37 4.00
CA HIS A 100 5.04 -4.83 2.86
C HIS A 100 4.61 -5.91 1.87
N SER A 101 3.75 -5.59 0.90
CA SER A 101 3.32 -6.54 -0.14
C SER A 101 3.58 -6.08 -1.58
N ASN A 102 4.31 -4.96 -1.76
CA ASN A 102 4.58 -4.41 -3.08
C ASN A 102 5.72 -5.15 -3.83
N PRO A 103 5.47 -5.77 -5.01
CA PRO A 103 6.49 -6.50 -5.76
C PRO A 103 7.67 -5.64 -6.25
N PHE A 104 7.45 -4.34 -6.48
CA PHE A 104 8.52 -3.41 -6.88
C PHE A 104 9.46 -3.05 -5.73
N LEU A 105 9.06 -3.34 -4.49
CA LEU A 105 9.87 -3.15 -3.30
C LEU A 105 10.48 -4.48 -2.81
N SER A 106 10.40 -5.55 -3.60
CA SER A 106 10.86 -6.88 -3.18
C SER A 106 12.39 -7.01 -3.06
N ARG A 107 12.82 -8.14 -2.51
CA ARG A 107 14.23 -8.56 -2.48
C ARG A 107 14.89 -8.53 -3.86
N HIS A 108 14.14 -8.83 -4.94
CA HIS A 108 14.62 -8.79 -6.32
C HIS A 108 15.18 -7.41 -6.72
N TYR A 109 14.57 -6.33 -6.24
CA TYR A 109 15.01 -4.96 -6.50
C TYR A 109 16.05 -4.45 -5.48
N GLY A 110 16.36 -5.27 -4.45
CA GLY A 110 17.41 -4.98 -3.47
C GLY A 110 16.97 -4.05 -2.33
N PHE A 111 15.67 -3.88 -2.08
CA PHE A 111 15.16 -3.02 -1.00
C PHE A 111 15.29 -3.64 0.40
N HIS A 112 15.49 -4.97 0.50
CA HIS A 112 15.76 -5.67 1.76
C HIS A 112 17.11 -5.33 2.42
N ARG A 113 17.97 -4.57 1.74
CA ARG A 113 19.30 -4.23 2.23
C ARG A 113 19.23 -3.49 3.57
N GLY A 114 19.94 -3.99 4.56
CA GLY A 114 20.01 -3.41 5.90
C GLY A 114 18.87 -3.78 6.85
N PHE A 115 17.89 -4.57 6.38
CA PHE A 115 16.82 -5.10 7.24
C PHE A 115 17.23 -6.47 7.82
N ASP A 116 17.18 -6.62 9.15
CA ASP A 116 17.32 -7.91 9.85
C ASP A 116 16.14 -8.83 9.51
N VAL A 117 14.94 -8.25 9.49
CA VAL A 117 13.66 -8.92 9.18
C VAL A 117 13.01 -8.24 7.99
N TYR A 118 12.65 -9.01 6.96
CA TYR A 118 12.05 -8.44 5.74
C TYR A 118 10.99 -9.37 5.14
N HIS A 119 9.72 -9.00 5.34
CA HIS A 119 8.56 -9.71 4.82
C HIS A 119 7.95 -8.90 3.68
N ASP A 120 8.15 -9.35 2.44
CA ASP A 120 7.61 -8.70 1.25
C ASP A 120 6.32 -9.36 0.71
N PHE A 121 5.85 -10.45 1.33
CA PHE A 121 4.63 -11.20 1.01
C PHE A 121 4.43 -11.49 -0.50
N THR A 122 5.52 -11.53 -1.27
CA THR A 122 5.49 -11.66 -2.74
C THR A 122 5.63 -13.10 -3.24
N ASP A 123 5.88 -14.04 -2.33
CA ASP A 123 6.03 -15.47 -2.60
C ASP A 123 4.69 -16.25 -2.60
N GLY A 124 3.56 -15.55 -2.53
CA GLY A 124 2.23 -16.17 -2.53
C GLY A 124 1.80 -16.75 -1.17
N SER A 125 2.51 -16.39 -0.09
CA SER A 125 2.20 -16.79 1.30
C SER A 125 1.24 -15.84 2.03
N GLY A 126 0.68 -14.83 1.34
CA GLY A 126 -0.39 -14.03 1.92
C GLY A 126 -1.65 -14.89 2.05
N ASP A 127 -2.14 -15.05 3.27
CA ASP A 127 -3.40 -15.72 3.64
C ASP A 127 -4.60 -15.12 2.89
N GLY A 128 -4.74 -15.45 1.62
CA GLY A 128 -6.05 -15.72 1.06
C GLY A 128 -6.48 -17.05 1.68
N ASP A 129 -7.67 -17.09 2.27
CA ASP A 129 -8.33 -18.33 2.66
C ASP A 129 -8.02 -19.41 1.60
N ASP A 130 -7.18 -20.39 1.97
CA ASP A 130 -6.70 -21.46 1.08
C ASP A 130 -7.83 -22.47 0.89
N ASP A 131 -8.88 -22.00 0.23
CA ASP A 131 -9.87 -22.85 -0.40
C ASP A 131 -9.27 -23.23 -1.75
N GLY A 132 -9.18 -24.54 -2.04
CA GLY A 132 -8.61 -25.12 -3.28
C GLY A 132 -9.24 -24.65 -4.61
N GLU A 133 -10.06 -23.60 -4.59
CA GLU A 133 -10.59 -22.82 -5.70
C GLU A 133 -9.51 -21.99 -6.43
N SER A 134 -8.47 -21.53 -5.72
CA SER A 134 -7.40 -20.66 -6.25
C SER A 134 -6.52 -21.34 -7.32
N SER A 135 -6.30 -22.65 -7.21
CA SER A 135 -5.57 -23.47 -8.20
C SER A 135 -6.37 -23.66 -9.50
N LEU A 136 -7.67 -23.94 -9.37
CA LEU A 136 -8.58 -24.14 -10.51
C LEU A 136 -8.87 -22.83 -11.25
N THR A 137 -9.09 -21.74 -10.52
CA THR A 137 -9.25 -20.40 -11.10
C THR A 137 -7.96 -19.93 -11.77
N ASN A 138 -6.78 -20.08 -11.15
CA ASN A 138 -5.51 -19.71 -11.80
C ASN A 138 -5.30 -20.46 -13.13
N ARG A 139 -5.57 -21.76 -13.17
CA ARG A 139 -5.44 -22.59 -14.37
C ARG A 139 -6.49 -22.27 -15.43
N PHE A 140 -7.72 -21.95 -15.03
CA PHE A 140 -8.78 -21.47 -15.93
C PHE A 140 -8.41 -20.12 -16.56
N PHE A 141 -7.94 -19.18 -15.75
CA PHE A 141 -7.48 -17.87 -16.22
C PHE A 141 -6.24 -17.98 -17.10
N GLU A 142 -5.30 -18.89 -16.84
CA GLU A 142 -4.12 -19.12 -17.70
C GLU A 142 -4.52 -19.57 -19.11
N VAL A 143 -5.45 -20.53 -19.21
CA VAL A 143 -5.98 -21.02 -20.51
C VAL A 143 -6.76 -19.92 -21.24
N LEU A 144 -7.59 -19.17 -20.50
CA LEU A 144 -8.32 -18.03 -21.03
C LEU A 144 -7.33 -16.97 -21.55
N ASN A 145 -6.32 -16.61 -20.76
CA ASN A 145 -5.33 -15.60 -21.12
C ASN A 145 -4.61 -15.96 -22.43
N ARG A 146 -4.20 -17.22 -22.61
CA ARG A 146 -3.50 -17.71 -23.82
C ARG A 146 -4.26 -17.42 -25.13
N THR A 147 -5.58 -17.29 -25.06
CA THR A 147 -6.45 -16.95 -26.21
C THR A 147 -6.78 -15.45 -26.25
N LEU A 148 -6.94 -14.80 -25.08
CA LEU A 148 -7.30 -13.38 -24.97
C LEU A 148 -6.15 -12.40 -25.28
N HIS A 149 -4.88 -12.84 -25.31
CA HIS A 149 -3.73 -12.00 -25.70
C HIS A 149 -3.84 -11.41 -27.12
N ARG A 150 -4.83 -11.83 -27.92
CA ARG A 150 -5.11 -11.25 -29.25
C ARG A 150 -5.91 -9.95 -29.20
N SER A 151 -6.57 -9.64 -28.08
CA SER A 151 -7.27 -8.37 -27.86
C SER A 151 -6.80 -7.76 -26.53
N PRO A 152 -6.04 -6.66 -26.57
CA PRO A 152 -5.56 -6.00 -25.37
C PRO A 152 -6.70 -5.58 -24.40
N LEU A 153 -7.88 -5.21 -24.93
CA LEU A 153 -9.06 -4.94 -24.11
C LEU A 153 -9.55 -6.17 -23.33
N LEU A 154 -9.64 -7.35 -23.97
CA LEU A 154 -10.06 -8.57 -23.28
C LEU A 154 -9.05 -9.01 -22.23
N HIS A 155 -7.76 -8.74 -22.49
CA HIS A 155 -6.71 -8.98 -21.52
C HIS A 155 -6.93 -8.16 -20.23
N GLU A 156 -7.21 -6.85 -20.33
CA GLU A 156 -7.46 -6.01 -19.15
C GLU A 156 -8.67 -6.50 -18.33
N TYR A 157 -9.80 -6.81 -18.97
CA TYR A 157 -10.96 -7.33 -18.25
C TYR A 157 -10.70 -8.70 -17.61
N ALA A 158 -9.97 -9.60 -18.28
CA ALA A 158 -9.62 -10.89 -17.70
C ALA A 158 -8.67 -10.75 -16.50
N LYS A 159 -7.69 -9.84 -16.61
CA LYS A 159 -6.76 -9.49 -15.53
C LYS A 159 -7.51 -8.93 -14.32
N GLU A 160 -8.40 -7.98 -14.53
CA GLU A 160 -9.17 -7.37 -13.43
C GLU A 160 -10.24 -8.28 -12.84
N THR A 161 -10.78 -9.21 -13.63
CA THR A 161 -11.61 -10.29 -13.10
C THR A 161 -10.80 -11.16 -12.15
N LYS A 162 -9.58 -11.56 -12.54
CA LYS A 162 -8.69 -12.30 -11.63
C LYS A 162 -8.38 -11.48 -10.38
N ASN A 163 -7.98 -10.21 -10.53
CA ASN A 163 -7.61 -9.34 -9.41
C ASN A 163 -8.77 -9.10 -8.43
N TYR A 164 -10.02 -9.11 -8.91
CA TYR A 164 -11.20 -9.00 -8.06
C TYR A 164 -11.31 -10.15 -7.05
N PHE A 165 -10.99 -11.39 -7.46
CA PHE A 165 -11.02 -12.57 -6.59
C PHE A 165 -9.71 -12.77 -5.84
N THR A 166 -8.59 -12.47 -6.49
CA THR A 166 -7.25 -12.65 -5.94
C THR A 166 -6.46 -11.37 -6.16
N PRO A 167 -6.53 -10.40 -5.22
CA PRO A 167 -5.80 -9.15 -5.32
C PRO A 167 -4.31 -9.38 -5.56
N PRO A 168 -3.63 -8.53 -6.34
CA PRO A 168 -2.22 -8.71 -6.69
C PRO A 168 -1.26 -8.34 -5.55
N TYR A 169 -1.77 -8.14 -4.34
CA TYR A 169 -1.03 -7.78 -3.14
C TYR A 169 -1.76 -8.25 -1.88
N THR A 170 -1.01 -8.50 -0.81
CA THR A 170 -1.56 -8.74 0.53
C THR A 170 -2.08 -7.43 1.12
N ARG A 171 -3.27 -7.49 1.71
CA ARG A 171 -3.94 -6.35 2.37
C ARG A 171 -3.30 -6.06 3.73
N ALA A 172 -3.68 -4.95 4.34
CA ALA A 172 -3.10 -4.48 5.59
C ALA A 172 -3.18 -5.46 6.78
N GLY A 173 -4.21 -6.32 6.87
CA GLY A 173 -4.40 -7.24 8.01
C GLY A 173 -3.18 -8.14 8.28
N PRO A 174 -2.81 -9.05 7.36
CA PRO A 174 -1.63 -9.91 7.55
C PRO A 174 -0.31 -9.14 7.70
N ILE A 175 -0.21 -7.94 7.09
CA ILE A 175 0.96 -7.05 7.26
C ILE A 175 1.02 -6.55 8.71
N ASN A 176 -0.11 -6.12 9.27
CA ASN A 176 -0.23 -5.71 10.66
C ASN A 176 0.00 -6.87 11.62
N ASP A 177 -0.50 -8.07 11.33
CA ASP A 177 -0.26 -9.24 12.17
C ASP A 177 1.24 -9.53 12.29
N ALA A 178 1.96 -9.56 11.18
CA ALA A 178 3.42 -9.76 11.19
C ALA A 178 4.18 -8.60 11.86
N ALA A 179 3.79 -7.35 11.60
CA ALA A 179 4.43 -6.20 12.21
C ALA A 179 4.18 -6.13 13.72
N THR A 180 2.96 -6.40 14.18
CA THR A 180 2.63 -6.41 15.62
C THR A 180 3.23 -7.61 16.33
N GLU A 181 3.31 -8.78 15.70
CA GLU A 181 4.06 -9.92 16.23
C GLU A 181 5.54 -9.54 16.42
N HIS A 182 6.16 -8.88 15.45
CA HIS A 182 7.52 -8.39 15.59
C HIS A 182 7.63 -7.39 16.76
N LEU A 183 6.77 -6.36 16.80
CA LEU A 183 6.77 -5.34 17.86
C LEU A 183 6.56 -5.93 19.27
N ARG A 184 5.83 -7.03 19.41
CA ARG A 184 5.63 -7.70 20.71
C ARG A 184 6.84 -8.51 21.18
N ASN A 185 7.74 -8.86 20.26
CA ASN A 185 8.89 -9.72 20.52
C ASN A 185 10.22 -8.95 20.57
N VAL A 186 10.19 -7.63 20.39
CA VAL A 186 11.38 -6.78 20.51
C VAL A 186 11.50 -6.20 21.92
N ASP A 187 12.74 -6.01 22.35
CA ASP A 187 13.05 -5.22 23.53
C ASP A 187 13.14 -3.75 23.11
N PHE A 188 12.33 -2.89 23.70
CA PHE A 188 12.33 -1.46 23.40
C PHE A 188 13.45 -0.69 24.13
N ASP A 189 14.19 -1.35 25.03
CA ASP A 189 15.49 -0.84 25.49
C ASP A 189 16.55 -0.90 24.36
N ASP A 190 16.36 -1.75 23.35
CA ASP A 190 17.13 -1.75 22.10
C ASP A 190 16.44 -0.89 21.03
N PRO A 191 17.14 0.03 20.35
CA PRO A 191 16.52 0.91 19.38
C PRO A 191 16.02 0.15 18.15
N GLN A 192 14.76 0.38 17.77
CA GLN A 192 14.09 -0.32 16.67
C GLN A 192 13.87 0.61 15.47
N PHE A 193 14.02 0.10 14.25
CA PHE A 193 13.54 0.73 13.02
C PHE A 193 12.59 -0.21 12.30
N VAL A 194 11.30 0.10 12.34
CA VAL A 194 10.25 -0.74 11.75
C VAL A 194 9.59 0.03 10.60
N TRP A 195 9.69 -0.50 9.39
CA TRP A 195 9.02 0.02 8.21
C TRP A 195 7.79 -0.84 7.88
N VAL A 196 6.61 -0.20 7.81
CA VAL A 196 5.36 -0.85 7.40
C VAL A 196 4.81 -0.11 6.17
N HIS A 197 4.43 -0.86 5.15
CA HIS A 197 3.93 -0.30 3.89
C HIS A 197 2.62 -0.95 3.44
N TYR A 198 1.61 -0.12 3.23
CA TYR A 198 0.26 -0.54 2.85
C TYR A 198 -0.01 -0.34 1.36
N MET A 199 -0.68 -1.31 0.74
CA MET A 199 -1.13 -1.29 -0.66
C MET A 199 -2.64 -1.05 -0.80
N ASP A 200 -3.40 -0.95 0.30
CA ASP A 200 -4.85 -0.95 0.25
C ASP A 200 -5.45 0.23 -0.57
N ALA A 201 -4.83 1.41 -0.52
CA ALA A 201 -5.23 2.57 -1.32
C ALA A 201 -4.76 2.50 -2.80
N HIS A 202 -3.94 1.52 -3.17
CA HIS A 202 -3.55 1.28 -4.56
C HIS A 202 -4.68 0.54 -5.31
N HIS A 203 -4.72 0.71 -6.63
CA HIS A 203 -5.68 -0.02 -7.47
C HIS A 203 -5.34 -1.52 -7.53
N PRO A 204 -6.31 -2.44 -7.68
CA PRO A 204 -7.75 -2.20 -7.81
C PRO A 204 -8.44 -1.89 -6.47
N TYR A 205 -9.47 -1.04 -6.52
CA TYR A 205 -10.21 -0.63 -5.33
C TYR A 205 -11.29 -1.66 -4.97
N LEU A 206 -10.93 -2.55 -4.04
CA LEU A 206 -11.72 -3.73 -3.70
C LEU A 206 -12.07 -3.73 -2.20
N PRO A 207 -13.04 -2.91 -1.75
CA PRO A 207 -13.51 -2.99 -0.38
C PRO A 207 -14.16 -4.35 -0.13
N THR A 208 -13.98 -4.90 1.08
CA THR A 208 -14.51 -6.17 1.57
C THR A 208 -14.98 -6.02 3.02
N GLY A 209 -15.79 -6.96 3.52
CA GLY A 209 -16.31 -6.93 4.90
C GLY A 209 -17.05 -5.64 5.24
N LYS A 210 -16.81 -5.11 6.45
CA LYS A 210 -17.42 -3.84 6.94
C LYS A 210 -17.22 -2.64 6.00
N TYR A 211 -16.17 -2.65 5.18
CA TYR A 211 -15.87 -1.55 4.26
C TYR A 211 -16.77 -1.51 3.01
N ARG A 212 -17.50 -2.60 2.71
CA ARG A 212 -18.55 -2.61 1.68
C ARG A 212 -19.86 -1.97 2.16
N GLU A 213 -20.01 -1.83 3.47
CA GLU A 213 -21.24 -1.35 4.11
C GLU A 213 -21.12 0.12 4.55
N LEU A 214 -20.06 0.81 4.11
CA LEU A 214 -19.85 2.22 4.44
C LEU A 214 -20.98 3.07 3.86
N PRO A 215 -21.58 3.99 4.65
CA PRO A 215 -22.77 4.74 4.23
C PRO A 215 -22.61 5.57 2.94
N PHE A 216 -21.39 6.02 2.64
CA PHE A 216 -21.09 6.80 1.45
C PHE A 216 -20.82 5.94 0.20
N LEU A 217 -20.61 4.63 0.35
CA LEU A 217 -20.30 3.73 -0.75
C LEU A 217 -21.62 3.27 -1.40
N PRO A 218 -21.88 3.61 -2.67
CA PRO A 218 -23.07 3.12 -3.34
C PRO A 218 -22.99 1.60 -3.55
N ASP A 219 -24.14 0.97 -3.77
CA ASP A 219 -24.21 -0.44 -4.15
C ASP A 219 -23.61 -0.63 -5.56
N ILE A 220 -22.34 -1.04 -5.60
CA ILE A 220 -21.57 -1.29 -6.81
C ILE A 220 -21.43 -2.80 -6.98
N SER A 221 -22.02 -3.32 -8.05
CA SER A 221 -21.94 -4.75 -8.34
C SER A 221 -20.51 -5.21 -8.65
N PRO A 222 -20.15 -6.48 -8.38
CA PRO A 222 -18.85 -7.04 -8.73
C PRO A 222 -18.42 -6.79 -10.18
N VAL A 223 -19.36 -6.95 -11.12
CA VAL A 223 -19.13 -6.71 -12.55
C VAL A 223 -18.76 -5.26 -12.82
N ARG A 224 -19.42 -4.31 -12.13
CA ARG A 224 -19.10 -2.88 -12.26
C ARG A 224 -17.73 -2.57 -11.65
N THR A 225 -17.37 -3.18 -10.53
CA THR A 225 -16.03 -3.00 -9.93
C THR A 225 -14.92 -3.46 -10.89
N VAL A 226 -15.10 -4.61 -11.56
CA VAL A 226 -14.17 -5.10 -12.59
C VAL A 226 -14.11 -4.14 -13.79
N ASP A 227 -15.26 -3.65 -14.27
CA ASP A 227 -15.31 -2.68 -15.37
C ASP A 227 -14.54 -1.39 -15.04
N LEU A 228 -14.73 -0.85 -13.84
CA LEU A 228 -14.05 0.36 -13.38
C LEU A 228 -12.54 0.15 -13.24
N ALA A 229 -12.10 -0.99 -12.70
CA ALA A 229 -10.69 -1.32 -12.60
C ALA A 229 -10.04 -1.48 -13.99
N ALA A 230 -10.72 -2.17 -14.92
CA ALA A 230 -10.22 -2.34 -16.28
C ALA A 230 -10.10 -0.98 -17.00
N LYS A 231 -11.06 -0.08 -16.81
CA LYS A 231 -11.01 1.29 -17.34
C LYS A 231 -9.82 2.09 -16.81
N ILE A 232 -9.45 1.93 -15.53
CA ILE A 232 -8.23 2.56 -14.99
C ILE A 232 -7.01 2.14 -15.80
N ASP A 233 -6.87 0.85 -16.06
CA ASP A 233 -5.69 0.34 -16.78
C ASP A 233 -5.71 0.73 -18.25
N LEU A 234 -6.85 0.62 -18.92
CA LEU A 234 -7.01 1.09 -20.29
C LEU A 234 -6.61 2.57 -20.46
N VAL A 235 -6.88 3.43 -19.47
CA VAL A 235 -6.49 4.86 -19.51
C VAL A 235 -4.98 5.07 -19.36
N LYS A 236 -4.25 4.17 -18.70
CA LYS A 236 -2.78 4.28 -18.54
C LYS A 236 -2.01 3.93 -19.82
N HIS A 237 -2.68 3.27 -20.75
CA HIS A 237 -2.10 2.67 -21.94
C HIS A 237 -2.45 3.55 -23.17
N PRO A 238 -1.50 4.37 -23.67
CA PRO A 238 -1.75 5.32 -24.77
C PRO A 238 -2.23 4.66 -26.06
N GLU A 239 -1.99 3.36 -26.23
CA GLU A 239 -2.47 2.54 -27.35
C GLU A 239 -4.00 2.44 -27.44
N TYR A 240 -4.73 2.77 -26.36
CA TYR A 240 -6.20 2.79 -26.35
C TYR A 240 -6.75 4.20 -26.61
N ASP A 241 -6.70 4.62 -27.87
CA ASP A 241 -7.35 5.85 -28.33
C ASP A 241 -8.82 5.87 -27.90
N GLY A 242 -9.20 6.90 -27.14
CA GLY A 242 -10.57 7.08 -26.64
C GLY A 242 -10.88 6.43 -25.29
N ALA A 243 -9.97 5.67 -24.66
CA ALA A 243 -10.20 5.10 -23.32
C ALA A 243 -10.52 6.18 -22.28
N ARG A 244 -9.82 7.33 -22.33
CA ARG A 244 -10.14 8.46 -21.45
C ARG A 244 -11.51 9.08 -21.74
N ALA A 245 -11.96 9.04 -22.99
CA ALA A 245 -13.27 9.55 -23.39
C ALA A 245 -14.42 8.59 -23.02
N SER A 246 -14.13 7.31 -22.76
CA SER A 246 -15.13 6.33 -22.34
C SER A 246 -15.41 6.34 -20.83
N VAL A 247 -14.59 7.04 -20.04
CA VAL A 247 -14.80 7.22 -18.60
C VAL A 247 -15.89 8.26 -18.37
N SER A 248 -17.03 7.82 -17.86
CA SER A 248 -18.16 8.72 -17.53
C SER A 248 -17.98 9.42 -16.18
N GLU A 249 -18.74 10.49 -15.94
CA GLU A 249 -18.78 11.14 -14.61
C GLU A 249 -19.20 10.17 -13.50
N ARG A 250 -20.13 9.25 -13.81
CA ARG A 250 -20.55 8.18 -12.89
C ARG A 250 -19.39 7.23 -12.57
N ASP A 251 -18.57 6.90 -13.56
CA ASP A 251 -17.40 6.04 -13.34
C ASP A 251 -16.39 6.73 -12.41
N VAL A 252 -16.15 8.03 -12.59
CA VAL A 252 -15.29 8.81 -11.68
C VAL A 252 -15.88 8.87 -10.27
N ALA A 253 -17.19 9.08 -10.13
CA ALA A 253 -17.86 9.13 -8.83
C ALA A 253 -17.75 7.78 -8.08
N ASP A 254 -18.03 6.68 -8.77
CA ASP A 254 -17.94 5.33 -8.19
C ASP A 254 -16.48 4.95 -7.86
N LEU A 255 -15.53 5.30 -8.72
CA LEU A 255 -14.09 5.11 -8.43
C LEU A 255 -13.64 5.89 -7.21
N ARG A 256 -14.10 7.14 -7.03
CA ARG A 256 -13.80 7.93 -5.83
C ARG A 256 -14.39 7.30 -4.57
N ALA A 257 -15.63 6.80 -4.64
CA ALA A 257 -16.26 6.14 -3.50
C ALA A 257 -15.52 4.85 -3.11
N LEU A 258 -15.15 4.02 -4.10
CA LEU A 258 -14.34 2.82 -3.89
C LEU A 258 -12.95 3.16 -3.32
N TYR A 259 -12.29 4.20 -3.85
CA TYR A 259 -11.02 4.68 -3.34
C TYR A 259 -11.12 5.12 -1.87
N ARG A 260 -12.12 5.93 -1.52
CA ARG A 260 -12.35 6.38 -0.14
C ARG A 260 -12.61 5.21 0.82
N ALA A 261 -13.35 4.19 0.38
CA ALA A 261 -13.55 2.99 1.20
C ALA A 261 -12.21 2.28 1.50
N GLN A 262 -11.27 2.28 0.55
CA GLN A 262 -9.93 1.73 0.75
C GLN A 262 -9.06 2.63 1.64
N VAL A 263 -9.15 3.96 1.49
CA VAL A 263 -8.50 4.92 2.39
C VAL A 263 -8.96 4.70 3.84
N LYS A 264 -10.28 4.55 4.07
CA LYS A 264 -10.82 4.28 5.42
C LYS A 264 -10.24 3.01 6.03
N ARG A 265 -10.07 1.96 5.22
CA ARG A 265 -9.42 0.73 5.66
C ARG A 265 -7.95 0.96 6.04
N THR A 266 -7.22 1.69 5.21
CA THR A 266 -5.82 1.97 5.51
C THR A 266 -5.68 2.78 6.80
N ASP A 267 -6.58 3.74 7.03
CA ASP A 267 -6.65 4.48 8.28
C ASP A 267 -6.89 3.57 9.50
N ASP A 268 -7.87 2.66 9.43
CA ASP A 268 -8.10 1.66 10.48
C ASP A 268 -6.84 0.82 10.75
N ALA A 269 -6.13 0.40 9.70
CA ALA A 269 -4.90 -0.37 9.83
C ALA A 269 -3.73 0.44 10.44
N VAL A 270 -3.64 1.74 10.15
CA VAL A 270 -2.70 2.64 10.82
C VAL A 270 -3.04 2.73 12.31
N GLY A 271 -4.32 2.87 12.65
CA GLY A 271 -4.80 2.89 14.04
C GLY A 271 -4.40 1.63 14.82
N GLU A 272 -4.50 0.45 14.20
CA GLU A 272 -4.06 -0.81 14.81
C GLU A 272 -2.57 -0.81 15.19
N ILE A 273 -1.69 -0.36 14.29
CA ILE A 273 -0.24 -0.25 14.60
C ILE A 273 0.01 0.80 15.67
N VAL A 274 -0.61 1.97 15.57
CA VAL A 274 -0.46 3.05 16.56
C VAL A 274 -0.94 2.59 17.95
N ALA A 275 -2.04 1.85 18.02
CA ALA A 275 -2.54 1.28 19.25
C ALA A 275 -1.57 0.26 19.85
N GLU A 276 -0.94 -0.58 19.03
CA GLU A 276 0.09 -1.52 19.50
C GLU A 276 1.32 -0.80 20.06
N LEU A 277 1.76 0.29 19.42
CA LEU A 277 2.88 1.11 19.89
C LEU A 277 2.58 1.86 21.20
N LYS A 278 1.31 2.23 21.44
CA LYS A 278 0.87 2.88 22.69
C LYS A 278 0.70 1.91 23.87
N ARG A 279 0.96 0.61 23.69
CA ARG A 279 0.87 -0.36 24.80
C ARG A 279 2.00 -0.12 25.81
N PRO A 280 1.74 -0.36 27.12
CA PRO A 280 2.78 -0.23 28.13
C PRO A 280 4.00 -1.10 27.80
N GLY A 281 5.18 -0.48 27.73
CA GLY A 281 6.44 -1.16 27.41
C GLY A 281 6.89 -1.04 25.94
N ASN A 282 6.06 -0.48 25.05
CA ASN A 282 6.41 -0.32 23.64
C ASN A 282 6.88 1.09 23.26
N LEU A 283 6.46 2.14 23.99
CA LEU A 283 6.92 3.53 23.89
C LEU A 283 6.71 4.26 25.22
#